data_AF-A0A255R377-F1
#
_entry.id   AF-A0A255R377-F1
#
_cell.length_a   1.000
_cell.length_b   1.000
_cell.length_c   1.000
_cell.angle_alpha   90.00
_cell.angle_beta   90.00
_cell.angle_gamma   90.00
#
_symmetry.space_group_name_H-M   'P 1'
#
loop_
_entity.id
_entity.type
_entity.pdbx_description
1 polymer ?
#
loop_
_entity_poly.entity_id
_entity_poly.type
_entity_poly.pdbx_seq_one_letter_code
_entity_poly.pdbx_strand_id
1 'polypeptide(L)'
;MVIEETLCSQKLTEQKSMTVSPQDSVMSLLYQARWGDGSAYLKLADCYRDGIGVKKDFFGMITMAHMAEWRGAINRMDDYIYGLPDGHEYKTLFLLMDGYKSYIQEGTDSVEHVLCNNGSPEAKTLLGIITIDKGDTISGMNMVKDAAEQGCSLAELLLTIPDWKGRLRADATKLGIIAHRVPLAYLILGDLYYEPDDNGKSNKQLAVEYYMKAEEHAVLDRYGAERVLDYYRNGGNVQLTEDDIKRLELIVQPKDVETE
;
A
#
# COMPACT_ATOMS: atom_id res chain seq x y z
N MET A 1 -18.08 -34.36 -63.33
CA MET A 1 -18.97 -34.37 -62.15
C MET A 1 -18.06 -34.38 -60.92
N VAL A 2 -17.99 -33.22 -60.23
CA VAL A 2 -17.45 -32.97 -58.86
C VAL A 2 -15.96 -33.36 -58.65
N ILE A 3 -14.97 -32.47 -58.80
CA ILE A 3 -14.44 -31.48 -57.81
C ILE A 3 -14.46 -31.98 -56.36
N GLU A 4 -13.33 -32.49 -55.88
CA GLU A 4 -12.96 -32.43 -54.46
C GLU A 4 -11.54 -31.87 -54.34
N GLU A 5 -11.46 -30.53 -54.35
CA GLU A 5 -10.46 -29.83 -53.56
C GLU A 5 -10.77 -30.08 -52.09
N THR A 6 -9.81 -30.57 -51.32
CA THR A 6 -9.83 -30.38 -49.86
C THR A 6 -8.40 -30.30 -49.34
N LEU A 7 -7.91 -29.06 -49.33
CA LEU A 7 -7.30 -28.42 -48.17
C LEU A 7 -6.43 -29.32 -47.27
N CYS A 8 -5.19 -29.53 -47.70
CA CYS A 8 -4.09 -29.69 -46.74
C CYS A 8 -3.77 -28.31 -46.16
N SER A 9 -4.68 -27.80 -45.31
CA SER A 9 -4.43 -26.58 -44.54
C SER A 9 -3.30 -26.87 -43.56
N GLN A 10 -2.18 -26.25 -43.86
CA GLN A 10 -1.05 -25.99 -42.99
C GLN A 10 -1.55 -25.77 -41.55
N LYS A 11 -1.22 -26.70 -40.66
CA LYS A 11 -1.16 -26.45 -39.22
C LYS A 11 -0.06 -25.42 -39.00
N LEU A 12 -0.39 -24.15 -39.20
CA LEU A 12 0.27 -23.07 -38.47
C LEU A 12 -0.07 -23.32 -37.01
N THR A 13 0.87 -23.92 -36.30
CA THR A 13 0.99 -23.76 -34.86
C THR A 13 1.11 -22.27 -34.60
N GLU A 14 -0.03 -21.62 -34.37
CA GLU A 14 -0.08 -20.37 -33.61
C GLU A 14 0.47 -20.70 -32.23
N GLN A 15 1.79 -20.58 -32.11
CA GLN A 15 2.44 -20.32 -30.84
C GLN A 15 1.99 -18.91 -30.47
N LYS A 16 0.76 -18.81 -29.94
CA LYS A 16 0.21 -17.62 -29.35
C LYS A 16 1.15 -17.30 -28.19
N SER A 17 2.13 -16.45 -28.47
CA SER A 17 2.86 -15.70 -27.46
C SER A 17 1.79 -15.03 -26.60
N MET A 18 1.38 -15.69 -25.51
CA MET A 18 0.54 -15.10 -24.49
C MET A 18 1.39 -14.02 -23.85
N THR A 19 1.38 -12.83 -24.44
CA THR A 19 1.91 -11.62 -23.82
C THR A 19 1.07 -11.38 -22.57
N VAL A 20 1.60 -11.77 -21.41
CA VAL A 20 1.01 -11.49 -20.10
C VAL A 20 0.81 -9.99 -20.01
N SER A 21 -0.41 -9.52 -19.72
CA SER A 21 -0.64 -8.09 -19.60
C SER A 21 0.04 -7.54 -18.34
N PRO A 22 0.35 -6.23 -18.28
CA PRO A 22 0.87 -5.62 -17.06
C PRO A 22 -0.03 -5.83 -15.83
N GLN A 23 -1.36 -5.89 -16.03
CA GLN A 23 -2.32 -6.15 -14.95
C GLN A 23 -2.26 -7.60 -14.46
N ASP A 24 -2.16 -8.56 -15.39
CA ASP A 24 -1.97 -9.98 -15.03
C ASP A 24 -0.65 -10.18 -14.28
N SER A 25 0.37 -9.38 -14.63
CA SER A 25 1.66 -9.38 -13.96
C SER A 25 1.54 -8.89 -12.52
N VAL A 26 0.83 -7.79 -12.27
CA VAL A 26 0.57 -7.29 -10.91
C VAL A 26 -0.25 -8.28 -10.08
N MET A 27 -1.27 -8.92 -10.66
CA MET A 27 -2.07 -9.92 -9.96
C MET A 27 -1.23 -11.15 -9.55
N SER A 28 -0.33 -11.59 -10.44
CA SER A 28 0.64 -12.64 -10.16
C SER A 28 1.60 -12.25 -9.03
N LEU A 29 2.11 -11.02 -9.04
CA LEU A 29 2.97 -10.50 -7.97
C LEU A 29 2.24 -10.40 -6.63
N LEU A 30 0.99 -9.94 -6.61
CA LEU A 30 0.16 -9.93 -5.40
C LEU A 30 -0.03 -11.34 -4.85
N TYR A 31 -0.32 -12.32 -5.73
CA TYR A 31 -0.41 -13.72 -5.30
C TYR A 31 0.90 -14.22 -4.68
N GLN A 32 2.05 -13.97 -5.30
CA GLN A 32 3.36 -14.35 -4.76
C GLN A 32 3.64 -13.68 -3.41
N ALA A 33 3.39 -12.38 -3.30
CA ALA A 33 3.57 -11.58 -2.08
C ALA A 33 2.72 -12.11 -0.91
N ARG A 34 1.47 -12.48 -1.18
CA ARG A 34 0.56 -13.11 -0.20
C ARG A 34 1.05 -14.46 0.30
N TRP A 35 1.84 -15.17 -0.51
CA TRP A 35 2.51 -16.41 -0.13
C TRP A 35 3.91 -16.20 0.47
N GLY A 36 4.24 -14.97 0.86
CA GLY A 36 5.47 -14.65 1.59
C GLY A 36 6.68 -14.37 0.70
N ASP A 37 6.53 -14.30 -0.63
CA ASP A 37 7.62 -13.89 -1.51
C ASP A 37 7.94 -12.39 -1.30
N GLY A 38 8.96 -12.11 -0.51
CA GLY A 38 9.44 -10.76 -0.26
C GLY A 38 9.94 -10.05 -1.53
N SER A 39 10.46 -10.77 -2.53
CA SER A 39 10.92 -10.17 -3.79
C SER A 39 9.74 -9.71 -4.65
N ALA A 40 8.58 -10.35 -4.51
CA ALA A 40 7.35 -9.89 -5.17
C ALA A 40 6.91 -8.51 -4.66
N TYR A 41 7.11 -8.21 -3.37
CA TYR A 41 6.85 -6.88 -2.82
C TYR A 41 7.76 -5.80 -3.44
N LEU A 42 9.04 -6.09 -3.68
CA LEU A 42 9.93 -5.13 -4.36
C LEU A 42 9.47 -4.85 -5.79
N LYS A 43 9.06 -5.88 -6.52
CA LYS A 43 8.51 -5.72 -7.88
C LYS A 43 7.18 -4.96 -7.87
N LEU A 44 6.34 -5.15 -6.85
CA LEU A 44 5.14 -4.32 -6.66
C LEU A 44 5.51 -2.86 -6.38
N ALA A 45 6.57 -2.61 -5.61
CA ALA A 45 7.10 -1.25 -5.41
C ALA A 45 7.57 -0.63 -6.73
N ASP A 46 8.28 -1.39 -7.58
CA ASP A 46 8.65 -0.96 -8.93
C ASP A 46 7.41 -0.65 -9.79
N CYS A 47 6.37 -1.49 -9.75
CA CYS A 47 5.11 -1.26 -10.46
C CYS A 47 4.45 0.07 -10.05
N TYR A 48 4.38 0.37 -8.75
CA TYR A 48 3.86 1.64 -8.26
C TYR A 48 4.78 2.83 -8.56
N ARG A 49 6.11 2.64 -8.58
CA ARG A 49 7.06 3.67 -8.98
C ARG A 49 6.88 4.08 -10.45
N ASP A 50 6.73 3.09 -11.32
CA ASP A 50 6.77 3.28 -12.77
C ASP A 50 5.37 3.35 -13.41
N GLY A 51 4.31 3.04 -12.66
CA GLY A 51 2.93 3.00 -13.16
C GLY A 51 2.65 1.81 -14.09
N ILE A 52 3.33 0.67 -13.84
CA ILE A 52 3.18 -0.54 -14.67
C ILE A 52 2.06 -1.40 -14.12
N GLY A 53 0.93 -1.46 -14.82
CA GLY A 53 -0.25 -2.25 -14.42
C GLY A 53 -1.06 -1.65 -13.27
N VAL A 54 -0.52 -0.64 -12.58
CA VAL A 54 -1.16 0.17 -11.54
C VAL A 54 -0.93 1.66 -11.80
N LYS A 55 -1.66 2.54 -11.12
CA LYS A 55 -1.38 3.97 -11.15
C LYS A 55 0.00 4.23 -10.51
N LYS A 56 0.81 5.09 -11.13
CA LYS A 56 2.03 5.60 -10.50
C LYS A 56 1.68 6.28 -9.17
N ASP A 57 2.23 5.79 -8.07
CA ASP A 57 1.82 6.17 -6.72
C ASP A 57 3.00 6.03 -5.74
N PHE A 58 3.48 7.16 -5.23
CA PHE A 58 4.56 7.23 -4.25
C PHE A 58 4.20 6.46 -2.97
N PHE A 59 2.95 6.60 -2.50
CA PHE A 59 2.53 5.98 -1.25
C PHE A 59 2.39 4.46 -1.41
N GLY A 60 1.86 4.01 -2.54
CA GLY A 60 1.86 2.61 -2.93
C GLY A 60 3.27 2.02 -2.98
N MET A 61 4.22 2.72 -3.60
CA MET A 61 5.63 2.30 -3.67
C MET A 61 6.24 2.14 -2.26
N ILE A 62 6.10 3.15 -1.40
CA ILE A 62 6.63 3.11 -0.03
C ILE A 62 5.99 1.97 0.78
N THR A 63 4.68 1.78 0.64
CA THR A 63 3.96 0.68 1.32
C THR A 63 4.53 -0.68 0.93
N MET A 64 4.73 -0.93 -0.37
CA MET A 64 5.26 -2.21 -0.84
C MET A 64 6.73 -2.42 -0.44
N ALA A 65 7.55 -1.38 -0.50
CA ALA A 65 8.95 -1.45 -0.05
C ALA A 65 9.05 -1.72 1.47
N HIS A 66 8.18 -1.11 2.27
CA HIS A 66 8.07 -1.42 3.69
C HIS A 66 7.65 -2.88 3.92
N MET A 67 6.67 -3.38 3.17
CA MET A 67 6.27 -4.79 3.27
C MET A 67 7.41 -5.74 2.87
N ALA A 68 8.23 -5.38 1.87
CA ALA A 68 9.42 -6.15 1.51
C ALA A 68 10.46 -6.22 2.64
N GLU A 69 10.70 -5.09 3.33
CA GLU A 69 11.55 -5.06 4.54
C GLU A 69 10.97 -5.95 5.64
N TRP A 70 9.67 -5.83 5.89
CA TRP A 70 8.99 -6.62 6.91
C TRP A 70 9.00 -8.12 6.59
N ARG A 71 8.98 -8.50 5.31
CA ARG A 71 9.17 -9.88 4.82
C ARG A 71 10.63 -10.32 4.69
N GLY A 72 11.60 -9.45 4.98
CA GLY A 72 13.02 -9.78 4.96
C GLY A 72 13.65 -9.87 3.57
N ALA A 73 13.00 -9.39 2.51
CA ALA A 73 13.63 -9.31 1.20
C ALA A 73 14.66 -8.17 1.08
N ILE A 74 14.57 -7.18 1.95
CA ILE A 74 15.56 -6.12 2.15
C ILE A 74 15.76 -5.89 3.64
N ASN A 75 16.93 -5.36 4.00
CA ASN A 75 17.25 -5.07 5.40
C ASN A 75 16.52 -3.83 5.89
N ARG A 76 16.50 -2.77 5.07
CA ARG A 76 15.82 -1.52 5.34
C ARG A 76 15.17 -1.01 4.06
N MET A 77 13.96 -0.46 4.16
CA MET A 77 13.29 0.23 3.06
C MET A 77 14.17 1.34 2.47
N ASP A 78 15.00 1.96 3.29
CA ASP A 78 16.00 2.94 2.89
C ASP A 78 16.92 2.41 1.77
N ASP A 79 17.32 1.13 1.80
CA ASP A 79 18.21 0.54 0.79
C ASP A 79 17.56 0.58 -0.61
N TYR A 80 16.24 0.32 -0.67
CA TYR A 80 15.47 0.43 -1.91
C TYR A 80 15.42 1.89 -2.41
N ILE A 81 15.20 2.85 -1.52
CA ILE A 81 15.07 4.27 -1.90
C ILE A 81 16.44 4.87 -2.29
N TYR A 82 17.49 4.60 -1.53
CA TYR A 82 18.83 5.08 -1.82
C TYR A 82 19.42 4.46 -3.08
N GLY A 83 18.97 3.26 -3.45
CA GLY A 83 19.29 2.59 -4.72
C GLY A 83 18.69 3.26 -5.96
N LEU A 84 17.70 4.16 -5.81
CA LEU A 84 17.16 4.93 -6.94
C LEU A 84 18.20 5.94 -7.46
N PRO A 85 18.19 6.27 -8.77
CA PRO A 85 19.09 7.29 -9.32
C PRO A 85 18.98 8.64 -8.62
N ASP A 86 20.09 9.37 -8.54
CA ASP A 86 20.08 10.74 -8.04
C ASP A 86 19.20 11.64 -8.92
N GLY A 87 18.44 12.51 -8.27
CA GLY A 87 17.43 13.33 -8.95
C GLY A 87 16.12 12.59 -9.28
N HIS A 88 15.99 11.29 -8.95
CA HIS A 88 14.71 10.61 -9.05
C HIS A 88 13.67 11.29 -8.14
N GLU A 89 12.48 11.52 -8.68
CA GLU A 89 11.39 12.25 -8.02
C GLU A 89 11.06 11.65 -6.65
N TYR A 90 10.76 10.35 -6.59
CA TYR A 90 10.37 9.68 -5.35
C TYR A 90 11.51 9.54 -4.34
N LYS A 91 12.78 9.47 -4.80
CA LYS A 91 13.94 9.54 -3.90
C LYS A 91 13.99 10.91 -3.23
N THR A 92 13.82 11.96 -4.04
CA THR A 92 13.81 13.34 -3.55
C THR A 92 12.69 13.56 -2.53
N LEU A 93 11.45 13.13 -2.83
CA LEU A 93 10.32 13.25 -1.90
C LEU A 93 10.55 12.51 -0.58
N PHE A 94 11.09 11.29 -0.65
CA PHE A 94 11.41 10.52 0.55
C PHE A 94 12.46 11.20 1.43
N LEU A 95 13.55 11.69 0.83
CA LEU A 95 14.61 12.40 1.56
C LEU A 95 14.12 13.71 2.17
N LEU A 96 13.21 14.43 1.50
CA LEU A 96 12.59 15.63 2.07
C LEU A 96 11.70 15.29 3.27
N MET A 97 10.96 14.18 3.21
CA MET A 97 10.14 13.69 4.32
C MET A 97 10.99 13.22 5.52
N ASP A 98 12.09 12.50 5.28
CA ASP A 98 13.01 12.03 6.33
C ASP A 98 13.83 13.17 6.94
N GLY A 99 14.33 14.08 6.08
CA GLY A 99 14.99 15.31 6.47
C GLY A 99 14.10 16.20 7.35
N TYR A 100 12.81 16.29 7.02
CA TYR A 100 11.84 17.00 7.84
C TYR A 100 11.65 16.36 9.23
N LYS A 101 11.56 15.03 9.32
CA LYS A 101 11.44 14.32 10.60
C LYS A 101 12.68 14.45 11.48
N SER A 102 13.87 14.52 10.87
CA SER A 102 15.15 14.63 11.58
C SER A 102 15.53 16.06 11.98
N TYR A 103 15.07 17.08 11.24
CA TYR A 103 15.38 18.50 11.48
C TYR A 103 14.15 19.33 11.86
N ILE A 104 13.72 19.23 13.12
CA ILE A 104 12.83 20.23 13.74
C ILE A 104 13.63 21.50 14.18
N GLN A 105 14.95 21.61 13.91
CA GLN A 105 15.77 22.67 14.51
C GLN A 105 16.48 23.67 13.57
N GLU A 106 16.77 23.41 12.29
CA GLU A 106 17.43 24.42 11.43
C GLU A 106 16.97 24.38 9.96
N GLY A 107 16.14 25.38 9.56
CA GLY A 107 16.01 25.82 8.16
C GLY A 107 15.03 25.05 7.24
N THR A 108 13.73 25.05 7.56
CA THR A 108 12.66 24.49 6.70
C THR A 108 12.55 25.12 5.31
N ASP A 109 13.09 26.32 5.10
CA ASP A 109 12.88 27.14 3.90
C ASP A 109 13.46 26.50 2.63
N SER A 110 14.52 25.70 2.78
CA SER A 110 15.11 24.94 1.67
C SER A 110 14.21 23.79 1.21
N VAL A 111 13.58 23.07 2.15
CA VAL A 111 12.69 21.93 1.85
C VAL A 111 11.42 22.43 1.19
N GLU A 112 10.82 23.48 1.74
CA GLU A 112 9.60 24.09 1.19
C GLU A 112 9.82 24.62 -0.22
N HIS A 113 10.95 25.31 -0.47
CA HIS A 113 11.27 25.81 -1.79
C HIS A 113 11.37 24.69 -2.83
N VAL A 114 11.97 23.55 -2.47
CA VAL A 114 12.07 22.38 -3.37
C VAL A 114 10.70 21.76 -3.62
N LEU A 115 9.87 21.58 -2.58
CA LEU A 115 8.52 21.02 -2.72
C LEU A 115 7.60 21.91 -3.55
N CYS A 116 7.63 23.24 -3.34
CA CYS A 116 6.89 24.22 -4.12
C CYS A 116 7.22 24.15 -5.62
N ASN A 117 8.49 23.92 -5.96
CA ASN A 117 8.94 23.86 -7.36
C ASN A 117 8.70 22.51 -8.03
N ASN A 118 8.46 21.44 -7.27
CA ASN A 118 8.23 20.09 -7.82
C ASN A 118 6.82 19.96 -8.45
N GLY A 119 5.80 20.61 -7.87
CA GLY A 119 4.46 20.71 -8.44
C GLY A 119 3.62 19.42 -8.48
N SER A 120 4.19 18.26 -8.13
CA SER A 120 3.44 17.00 -7.99
C SER A 120 2.42 17.06 -6.84
N PRO A 121 1.31 16.31 -6.93
CA PRO A 121 0.36 16.24 -5.83
C PRO A 121 0.98 15.59 -4.58
N GLU A 122 1.97 14.70 -4.71
CA GLU A 122 2.76 14.19 -3.59
C GLU A 122 3.59 15.28 -2.91
N ALA A 123 4.33 16.11 -3.67
CA ALA A 123 5.07 17.23 -3.11
C ALA A 123 4.16 18.23 -2.40
N LYS A 124 3.00 18.53 -3.01
CA LYS A 124 1.97 19.38 -2.42
C LYS A 124 1.42 18.81 -1.11
N THR A 125 1.29 17.49 -1.01
CA THR A 125 0.86 16.80 0.20
C THR A 125 1.90 16.98 1.32
N LEU A 126 3.19 16.77 1.02
CA LEU A 126 4.28 16.99 1.97
C LEU A 126 4.35 18.45 2.43
N LEU A 127 4.22 19.40 1.49
CA LEU A 127 4.17 20.83 1.81
C LEU A 127 2.99 21.16 2.73
N GLY A 128 1.82 20.56 2.47
CA GLY A 128 0.63 20.70 3.31
C GLY A 128 0.87 20.23 4.75
N ILE A 129 1.55 19.09 4.93
CA ILE A 129 1.94 18.56 6.25
C ILE A 129 2.86 19.55 6.98
N ILE A 130 3.93 20.01 6.32
CA ILE A 130 4.88 20.97 6.89
C ILE A 130 4.17 22.27 7.30
N THR A 131 3.24 22.75 6.47
CA THR A 131 2.47 23.96 6.72
C THR A 131 1.55 23.81 7.94
N ILE A 132 0.91 22.64 8.11
CA ILE A 132 0.11 22.32 9.29
C ILE A 132 0.97 22.34 10.56
N ASP A 133 2.14 21.72 10.51
CA ASP A 133 3.05 21.62 11.66
C ASP A 133 3.65 22.96 12.08
N LYS A 134 3.84 23.88 11.12
CA LYS A 134 4.19 25.29 11.40
C LYS A 134 3.05 26.11 12.01
N GLY A 135 1.84 25.56 12.08
CA GLY A 135 0.67 26.16 12.72
C GLY A 135 -0.37 26.74 11.76
N ASP A 136 -0.10 26.80 10.45
CA ASP A 136 -1.11 27.20 9.45
C ASP A 136 -1.89 25.98 8.96
N THR A 137 -2.78 25.50 9.84
CA THR A 137 -3.62 24.34 9.55
C THR A 137 -4.58 24.57 8.36
N ILE A 138 -5.05 25.80 8.15
CA ILE A 138 -6.04 26.09 7.10
C ILE A 138 -5.38 25.96 5.73
N SER A 139 -4.25 26.64 5.52
CA SER A 139 -3.53 26.59 4.24
C SER A 139 -3.02 25.18 3.98
N GLY A 140 -2.41 24.54 4.98
CA GLY A 140 -1.89 23.18 4.82
C GLY A 140 -2.98 22.15 4.51
N MET A 141 -4.15 22.22 5.16
CA MET A 141 -5.29 21.36 4.83
C MET A 141 -5.83 21.61 3.42
N ASN A 142 -5.84 22.86 2.94
CA ASN A 142 -6.26 23.15 1.57
C ASN A 142 -5.29 22.55 0.53
N MET A 143 -3.98 22.57 0.81
CA MET A 143 -2.97 21.93 -0.04
C MET A 143 -3.19 20.40 -0.10
N VAL A 144 -3.44 19.76 1.04
CA VAL A 144 -3.73 18.32 1.09
C VAL A 144 -5.04 17.98 0.35
N LYS A 145 -6.10 18.79 0.49
CA LYS A 145 -7.35 18.62 -0.26
C LYS A 145 -7.13 18.69 -1.77
N ASP A 146 -6.43 19.72 -2.24
CA ASP A 146 -6.12 19.88 -3.67
C ASP A 146 -5.26 18.71 -4.18
N ALA A 147 -4.27 18.24 -3.41
CA ALA A 147 -3.51 17.04 -3.76
C ALA A 147 -4.38 15.77 -3.84
N ALA A 148 -5.35 15.60 -2.94
CA ALA A 148 -6.29 14.49 -2.96
C ALA A 148 -7.24 14.56 -4.17
N GLU A 149 -7.71 15.74 -4.55
CA GLU A 149 -8.50 15.97 -5.77
C GLU A 149 -7.72 15.63 -7.05
N GLN A 150 -6.39 15.79 -7.00
CA GLN A 150 -5.45 15.34 -8.05
C GLN A 150 -5.11 13.84 -7.96
N GLY A 151 -5.70 13.13 -6.98
CA GLY A 151 -5.61 11.69 -6.82
C GLY A 151 -4.34 11.20 -6.12
N CYS A 152 -3.70 12.01 -5.27
CA CYS A 152 -2.63 11.54 -4.40
C CYS A 152 -3.20 10.63 -3.30
N SER A 153 -2.81 9.35 -3.31
CA SER A 153 -3.27 8.35 -2.34
C SER A 153 -2.92 8.71 -0.88
N LEU A 154 -1.73 9.29 -0.65
CA LEU A 154 -1.33 9.77 0.68
C LEU A 154 -2.26 10.89 1.16
N ALA A 155 -2.59 11.85 0.28
CA ALA A 155 -3.50 12.93 0.62
C ALA A 155 -4.93 12.43 0.89
N GLU A 156 -5.44 11.53 0.04
CA GLU A 156 -6.74 10.89 0.27
C GLU A 156 -6.78 10.24 1.66
N LEU A 157 -5.76 9.46 2.02
CA LEU A 157 -5.66 8.81 3.31
C LEU A 157 -5.60 9.80 4.47
N LEU A 158 -4.75 10.84 4.38
CA LEU A 158 -4.59 11.84 5.43
C LEU A 158 -5.89 12.59 5.73
N LEU A 159 -6.71 12.89 4.72
CA LEU A 159 -8.01 13.56 4.93
C LEU A 159 -9.07 12.68 5.62
N THR A 160 -8.84 11.37 5.70
CA THR A 160 -9.70 10.44 6.46
C THR A 160 -9.31 10.34 7.93
N ILE A 161 -8.11 10.83 8.30
CA ILE A 161 -7.56 10.76 9.66
C ILE A 161 -7.59 12.18 10.26
N PRO A 162 -8.62 12.52 11.07
CA PRO A 162 -8.91 13.90 11.48
C PRO A 162 -7.86 14.54 12.42
N ASP A 163 -7.05 13.75 13.12
CA ASP A 163 -5.88 14.23 13.85
C ASP A 163 -4.71 13.25 13.66
N TRP A 164 -3.63 13.73 13.05
CA TRP A 164 -2.39 12.97 12.88
C TRP A 164 -1.73 12.62 14.22
N LYS A 165 -2.09 13.32 15.32
CA LYS A 165 -1.68 13.01 16.69
C LYS A 165 -2.54 11.92 17.34
N GLY A 166 -3.48 11.32 16.61
CA GLY A 166 -4.26 10.16 17.06
C GLY A 166 -5.34 10.46 18.10
N ARG A 167 -5.66 11.73 18.36
CA ARG A 167 -6.69 12.10 19.36
C ARG A 167 -8.11 11.94 18.87
N LEU A 168 -8.31 11.90 17.55
CA LEU A 168 -9.61 11.71 16.92
C LEU A 168 -9.58 10.44 16.08
N ARG A 169 -10.60 9.61 16.25
CA ARG A 169 -10.77 8.36 15.50
C ARG A 169 -10.96 8.67 14.01
N ALA A 170 -10.36 7.87 13.15
CA ALA A 170 -10.51 7.99 11.70
C ALA A 170 -11.97 7.85 11.26
N ASP A 171 -12.34 8.51 10.15
CA ASP A 171 -13.67 8.42 9.57
C ASP A 171 -13.81 7.11 8.77
N ALA A 172 -14.44 6.11 9.39
CA ALA A 172 -14.64 4.79 8.79
C ALA A 172 -15.41 4.85 7.45
N THR A 173 -16.34 5.80 7.30
CA THR A 173 -17.10 5.96 6.04
C THR A 173 -16.17 6.41 4.93
N LYS A 174 -15.35 7.43 5.19
CA LYS A 174 -14.38 7.93 4.19
C LYS A 174 -13.30 6.90 3.87
N LEU A 175 -12.79 6.20 4.88
CA LEU A 175 -11.84 5.09 4.66
C LEU A 175 -12.45 4.03 3.75
N GLY A 176 -13.71 3.64 3.97
CA GLY A 176 -14.41 2.67 3.13
C GLY A 176 -14.54 3.12 1.68
N ILE A 177 -14.73 4.43 1.43
CA ILE A 177 -14.82 5.00 0.09
C ILE A 177 -13.48 4.90 -0.65
N ILE A 178 -12.34 5.13 0.04
CA ILE A 178 -11.02 5.16 -0.61
C ILE A 178 -10.32 3.79 -0.66
N ALA A 179 -10.79 2.80 0.10
CA ALA A 179 -10.01 1.58 0.34
C ALA A 179 -9.68 0.75 -0.90
N HIS A 180 -10.50 0.79 -1.94
CA HIS A 180 -10.19 0.14 -3.22
C HIS A 180 -9.02 0.79 -3.97
N ARG A 181 -8.74 2.08 -3.72
CA ARG A 181 -7.61 2.83 -4.30
C ARG A 181 -6.40 2.83 -3.37
N VAL A 182 -6.65 2.84 -2.07
CA VAL A 182 -5.63 2.85 -1.01
C VAL A 182 -5.84 1.62 -0.14
N PRO A 183 -5.34 0.43 -0.52
CA PRO A 183 -5.63 -0.81 0.19
C PRO A 183 -5.25 -0.82 1.66
N LEU A 184 -4.27 0.01 2.07
CA LEU A 184 -3.92 0.19 3.49
C LEU A 184 -5.12 0.69 4.33
N ALA A 185 -6.08 1.38 3.73
CA ALA A 185 -7.31 1.79 4.42
C ALA A 185 -8.14 0.57 4.89
N TYR A 186 -8.03 -0.60 4.23
CA TYR A 186 -8.66 -1.82 4.74
C TYR A 186 -8.02 -2.28 6.06
N LEU A 187 -6.70 -2.17 6.20
CA LEU A 187 -6.02 -2.48 7.47
C LEU A 187 -6.50 -1.54 8.58
N ILE A 188 -6.54 -0.23 8.31
CA ILE A 188 -7.00 0.79 9.28
C ILE A 188 -8.47 0.59 9.65
N LEU A 189 -9.33 0.19 8.70
CA LEU A 189 -10.72 -0.17 8.98
C LEU A 189 -10.81 -1.42 9.87
N GLY A 190 -9.98 -2.42 9.61
CA GLY A 190 -9.86 -3.61 10.44
C GLY A 190 -9.54 -3.21 11.88
N ASP A 191 -8.50 -2.40 12.09
CA ASP A 191 -8.12 -1.89 13.42
C ASP A 191 -9.24 -1.09 14.06
N LEU A 192 -9.86 -0.19 13.30
CA LEU A 192 -10.94 0.64 13.79
C LEU A 192 -12.10 -0.21 14.31
N TYR A 193 -12.52 -1.26 13.61
CA TYR A 193 -13.63 -2.10 14.06
C TYR A 193 -13.22 -3.14 15.11
N TYR A 194 -11.93 -3.48 15.19
CA TYR A 194 -11.41 -4.40 16.20
C TYR A 194 -11.32 -3.73 17.57
N GLU A 195 -10.81 -2.51 17.61
CA GLU A 195 -10.69 -1.73 18.84
C GLU A 195 -12.08 -1.32 19.38
N PRO A 196 -12.29 -1.37 20.71
CA PRO A 196 -13.53 -0.95 21.32
C PRO A 196 -13.81 0.54 21.07
N ASP A 197 -15.06 0.88 20.77
CA ASP A 197 -15.53 2.26 20.72
C ASP A 197 -15.62 2.90 22.11
N ASP A 198 -16.05 4.16 22.17
CA ASP A 198 -16.21 4.91 23.43
C ASP A 198 -17.21 4.24 24.40
N ASN A 199 -18.04 3.31 23.92
CA ASN A 199 -18.98 2.52 24.71
C ASN A 199 -18.44 1.11 25.05
N GLY A 200 -17.17 0.83 24.74
CA GLY A 200 -16.55 -0.48 24.95
C GLY A 200 -16.95 -1.54 23.94
N LYS A 201 -17.65 -1.19 22.85
CA LYS A 201 -18.14 -2.13 21.85
C LYS A 201 -17.19 -2.21 20.66
N SER A 202 -16.88 -3.42 20.22
CA SER A 202 -16.16 -3.67 18.96
C SER A 202 -17.01 -4.51 18.01
N ASN A 203 -16.74 -4.39 16.71
CA ASN A 203 -17.34 -5.22 15.68
C ASN A 203 -16.27 -6.12 15.07
N LYS A 204 -15.86 -7.14 15.83
CA LYS A 204 -14.79 -8.07 15.44
C LYS A 204 -15.06 -8.80 14.12
N GLN A 205 -16.32 -9.11 13.81
CA GLN A 205 -16.66 -9.75 12.53
C GLN A 205 -16.32 -8.82 11.37
N LEU A 206 -16.78 -7.56 11.43
CA LEU A 206 -16.49 -6.58 10.39
C LEU A 206 -14.99 -6.24 10.32
N ALA A 207 -14.29 -6.23 11.46
CA ALA A 207 -12.84 -6.08 11.51
C ALA A 207 -12.14 -7.17 10.69
N VAL A 208 -12.52 -8.44 10.90
CA VAL A 208 -11.98 -9.60 10.18
C VAL A 208 -12.28 -9.52 8.68
N GLU A 209 -13.48 -9.09 8.29
CA GLU A 209 -13.82 -8.88 6.87
C GLU A 209 -12.89 -7.85 6.22
N TYR A 210 -12.54 -6.78 6.94
CA TYR A 210 -11.58 -5.78 6.44
C TYR A 210 -10.13 -6.26 6.45
N TYR A 211 -9.71 -7.02 7.45
CA TYR A 211 -8.39 -7.65 7.44
C TYR A 211 -8.21 -8.61 6.27
N MET A 212 -9.23 -9.39 5.92
CA MET A 212 -9.17 -10.27 4.74
C MET A 212 -9.06 -9.46 3.43
N LYS A 213 -9.73 -8.30 3.32
CA LYS A 213 -9.52 -7.40 2.17
C LYS A 213 -8.10 -6.82 2.15
N ALA A 214 -7.52 -6.48 3.30
CA ALA A 214 -6.12 -6.06 3.37
C ALA A 214 -5.17 -7.19 2.93
N GLU A 215 -5.48 -8.46 3.25
CA GLU A 215 -4.71 -9.64 2.84
C GLU A 215 -4.77 -9.84 1.32
N GLU A 216 -5.93 -9.67 0.69
CA GLU A 216 -6.09 -9.75 -0.77
C GLU A 216 -5.17 -8.78 -1.53
N HIS A 217 -4.85 -7.64 -0.91
CA HIS A 217 -3.94 -6.64 -1.44
C HIS A 217 -2.50 -6.75 -0.90
N ALA A 218 -2.18 -7.84 -0.21
CA ALA A 218 -0.87 -8.12 0.38
C ALA A 218 -0.42 -7.07 1.42
N VAL A 219 -1.32 -6.29 2.02
CA VAL A 219 -1.00 -5.23 3.01
C VAL A 219 -1.43 -5.59 4.43
N LEU A 220 -1.88 -6.82 4.67
CA LEU A 220 -2.20 -7.29 6.02
C LEU A 220 -0.91 -7.48 6.83
N ASP A 221 -0.87 -6.88 8.02
CA ASP A 221 0.24 -7.00 8.95
C ASP A 221 0.09 -8.21 9.89
N ARG A 222 1.10 -8.42 10.73
CA ARG A 222 1.11 -9.50 11.72
C ARG A 222 -0.10 -9.45 12.65
N TYR A 223 -0.42 -8.27 13.18
CA TYR A 223 -1.47 -8.13 14.19
C TYR A 223 -2.85 -8.40 13.60
N GLY A 224 -3.13 -7.88 12.40
CA GLY A 224 -4.35 -8.19 11.68
C GLY A 224 -4.48 -9.69 11.39
N ALA A 225 -3.42 -10.35 10.95
CA ALA A 225 -3.44 -11.80 10.73
C ALA A 225 -3.66 -12.60 12.02
N GLU A 226 -3.00 -12.23 13.13
CA GLU A 226 -3.21 -12.83 14.45
C GLU A 226 -4.67 -12.66 14.90
N ARG A 227 -5.25 -11.47 14.71
CA ARG A 227 -6.65 -11.15 15.07
C ARG A 227 -7.65 -11.97 14.25
N VAL A 228 -7.40 -12.19 12.96
CA VAL A 228 -8.24 -13.07 12.10
C VAL A 228 -8.17 -14.51 12.60
N LEU A 229 -6.97 -15.03 12.84
CA LEU A 229 -6.79 -16.41 13.30
C LEU A 229 -7.40 -16.63 14.70
N ASP A 230 -7.24 -15.67 15.61
CA ASP A 230 -7.86 -15.73 16.94
C ASP A 230 -9.39 -15.73 16.85
N TYR A 231 -9.96 -14.83 16.05
CA TYR A 231 -11.41 -14.78 15.84
C TYR A 231 -11.94 -16.10 15.28
N TYR A 232 -11.26 -16.67 14.27
CA TYR A 232 -11.61 -17.97 13.69
C TYR A 232 -11.52 -19.11 14.71
N ARG A 233 -10.40 -19.23 15.44
CA ARG A 233 -10.16 -20.29 16.43
C ARG A 233 -11.13 -20.26 17.60
N ASN A 234 -11.64 -19.08 17.96
CA ASN A 234 -12.64 -18.89 19.01
C ASN A 234 -14.09 -19.10 18.52
N GLY A 235 -14.30 -19.66 17.32
CA GLY A 235 -15.63 -19.94 16.78
C GLY A 235 -16.34 -18.72 16.19
N GLY A 236 -15.59 -17.70 15.80
CA GLY A 236 -16.09 -16.53 15.09
C GLY A 236 -16.73 -16.90 13.75
N ASN A 237 -17.70 -16.09 13.31
CA ASN A 237 -18.44 -16.33 12.08
C ASN A 237 -17.65 -15.81 10.86
N VAL A 238 -16.58 -16.52 10.51
CA VAL A 238 -15.77 -16.26 9.31
C VAL A 238 -15.51 -17.58 8.58
N GLN A 239 -15.65 -17.56 7.26
CA GLN A 239 -15.34 -18.70 6.40
C GLN A 239 -13.92 -18.54 5.86
N LEU A 240 -13.00 -19.37 6.36
CA LEU A 240 -11.62 -19.45 5.87
C LEU A 240 -11.38 -20.80 5.22
N THR A 241 -10.77 -20.79 4.04
CA THR A 241 -10.24 -22.00 3.39
C THR A 241 -8.93 -22.42 4.05
N GLU A 242 -8.49 -23.65 3.77
CA GLU A 242 -7.17 -24.12 4.24
C GLU A 242 -6.02 -23.23 3.75
N ASP A 243 -6.13 -22.69 2.53
CA ASP A 243 -5.10 -21.81 1.99
C ASP A 243 -5.15 -20.42 2.63
N ASP A 244 -6.32 -19.92 3.02
CA ASP A 244 -6.43 -18.68 3.80
C ASP A 244 -5.71 -18.82 5.14
N ILE A 245 -5.96 -19.94 5.84
CA ILE A 245 -5.31 -20.24 7.13
C ILE A 245 -3.79 -20.31 6.96
N LYS A 246 -3.29 -21.03 5.95
CA LYS A 246 -1.85 -21.13 5.68
C LYS A 246 -1.24 -19.75 5.40
N ARG A 247 -1.87 -18.94 4.55
CA ARG A 247 -1.35 -17.59 4.26
C ARG A 247 -1.32 -16.73 5.50
N LEU A 248 -2.38 -16.73 6.30
CA LEU A 248 -2.43 -16.01 7.58
C LEU A 248 -1.33 -16.48 8.54
N GLU A 249 -1.11 -17.79 8.67
CA GLU A 249 -0.05 -18.34 9.51
C GLU A 249 1.35 -17.93 9.02
N LEU A 250 1.58 -17.84 7.70
CA LEU A 250 2.82 -17.28 7.13
C LEU A 250 2.99 -15.78 7.42
N ILE A 251 1.91 -15.02 7.64
CA ILE A 251 2.00 -13.62 8.10
C ILE A 251 2.37 -13.57 9.59
N VAL A 252 1.86 -14.49 10.39
CA VAL A 252 2.11 -14.51 11.85
C VAL A 252 3.51 -15.00 12.22
N GLN A 253 4.09 -15.90 11.42
CA GLN A 253 5.39 -16.49 11.71
C GLN A 253 6.45 -15.40 11.90
N PRO A 254 7.21 -15.41 13.02
CA PRO A 254 8.33 -14.50 13.21
C PRO A 254 9.38 -14.77 12.14
N LYS A 255 10.12 -13.73 11.73
CA LYS A 255 11.32 -13.90 10.92
C LYS A 255 12.19 -14.94 11.60
N ASP A 256 12.46 -16.07 10.94
CA ASP A 256 13.63 -16.85 11.28
C ASP A 256 14.81 -15.89 11.09
N VAL A 257 15.37 -15.45 12.21
CA VAL A 257 16.64 -14.74 12.20
C VAL A 257 17.63 -15.81 11.77
N GLU A 258 17.93 -15.87 10.47
CA GLU A 258 19.16 -16.48 9.99
C GLU A 258 20.28 -15.76 10.72
N THR A 259 20.73 -16.39 11.80
CA THR A 259 21.91 -16.01 12.53
C THR A 259 23.07 -16.49 11.66
N GLU A 260 23.65 -15.54 10.93
CA GLU A 260 25.02 -15.70 10.40
C GLU A 260 26.01 -16.00 11.53
#